data_AF-A0A3M7PJJ3-F1
#
_entry.id   AF-A0A3M7PJJ3-F1
#
_cell.length_a   1.000
_cell.length_b   1.000
_cell.length_c   1.000
_cell.angle_alpha   90.00
_cell.angle_beta   90.00
_cell.angle_gamma   90.00
#
_symmetry.space_group_name_H-M   'P 1'
#
loop_
_entity.id
_entity.type
_entity.pdbx_description
1 polymer ?
#
loop_
_entity_poly.entity_id
_entity_poly.type
_entity_poly.pdbx_seq_one_letter_code
_entity_poly.pdbx_strand_id
1 'polypeptide(L)'
;MDRIFSDFKAKSNPFKGLLDDRLWKKIHLYIYLPTLFWFSDWTNHINQILNYSALIGLTLALIIVIRGSANSIILLIMWLLYHSIVNIGQTWYSFGWESQVLESGFIAIFLVPFISLKKVDIRSPPSLITIYLYRWLIFRIMIGAGLIKLRGDKCWKDLTCMNYFYETQPVPNPVSFYLHKEPEGMHKFEVLSNHFIELIAPFLVLMPIRILRLVGGWIQIIFQIILIMSGNLSFLNWLTILPSLACFDDFHLKFFFSCNQDSPLWNLLKDQYLDNVKTESLVLKRIAIEKKVKSTINLMVLTLVAYLSIPVVLNLVSEKQAMNTSFEPFRIVNTYGAFGSVTKERYEVIFKGTNEKNLQSDRVEWFEYEFMCKPGNVNRTPCLISPYHYRLDWLMWFAAFQVLMKIFIFHKNSGSFFKTYEYNPWLLSMTAKFLLNDKNFTSQMIAFNPFENKEPPKQVISLERRINLINFK
;
A
#
# COMPACT_ATOMS: atom_id res chain seq x y z
N MET A 1 7.08 -13.59 -15.77
CA MET A 1 8.02 -12.98 -16.74
C MET A 1 8.00 -13.72 -18.06
N ASP A 2 7.86 -15.06 -18.05
CA ASP A 2 7.87 -15.90 -19.26
C ASP A 2 6.82 -15.53 -20.32
N ARG A 3 5.61 -15.15 -19.91
CA ARG A 3 4.54 -14.74 -20.84
C ARG A 3 4.88 -13.47 -21.64
N ILE A 4 5.53 -12.49 -21.00
CA ILE A 4 6.02 -11.28 -21.69
C ILE A 4 7.19 -11.64 -22.61
N PHE A 5 7.99 -12.64 -22.21
CA PHE A 5 9.12 -13.12 -22.99
C PHE A 5 8.67 -13.89 -24.24
N SER A 6 7.56 -14.64 -24.18
CA SER A 6 6.99 -15.41 -25.29
C SER A 6 6.23 -14.55 -26.30
N ASP A 7 5.53 -13.51 -25.84
CA ASP A 7 4.77 -12.61 -26.72
C ASP A 7 5.69 -11.63 -27.51
N PHE A 8 6.97 -11.56 -27.14
CA PHE A 8 7.92 -10.65 -27.75
C PHE A 8 8.51 -11.20 -29.06
N LYS A 9 7.81 -10.98 -30.18
CA LYS A 9 8.40 -11.07 -31.53
C LYS A 9 9.49 -10.01 -31.67
N ALA A 10 10.68 -10.45 -32.07
CA ALA A 10 11.93 -9.70 -32.13
C ALA A 10 11.80 -8.33 -32.82
N LYS A 11 11.71 -7.24 -32.04
CA LYS A 11 12.12 -5.92 -32.53
C LYS A 11 13.65 -5.92 -32.67
N SER A 12 14.15 -5.53 -33.84
CA SER A 12 15.59 -5.43 -34.11
C SER A 12 16.28 -4.48 -33.13
N ASN A 13 17.46 -4.86 -32.63
CA ASN A 13 18.29 -4.02 -31.77
C ASN A 13 18.81 -2.81 -32.57
N PRO A 14 18.37 -1.57 -32.26
CA PRO A 14 18.83 -0.38 -32.98
C PRO A 14 20.25 0.06 -32.53
N PHE A 15 20.79 -0.50 -31.45
CA PHE A 15 22.13 -0.21 -30.91
C PHE A 15 23.12 -1.35 -31.17
N LYS A 16 22.88 -2.12 -32.24
CA LYS A 16 23.74 -3.24 -32.64
C LYS A 16 25.16 -2.71 -32.90
N GLY A 17 26.13 -3.19 -32.12
CA GLY A 17 27.52 -2.71 -32.13
C GLY A 17 27.95 -1.95 -30.86
N LEU A 18 26.99 -1.39 -30.10
CA LEU A 18 27.26 -0.73 -28.80
C LEU A 18 26.82 -1.59 -27.61
N LEU A 19 25.73 -2.35 -27.77
CA LEU A 19 25.17 -3.24 -26.76
C LEU A 19 24.93 -4.61 -27.38
N ASP A 20 25.31 -5.66 -26.65
CA ASP A 20 24.92 -7.03 -26.97
C ASP A 20 23.39 -7.16 -27.03
N ASP A 21 22.88 -7.94 -27.98
CA ASP A 21 21.45 -8.16 -28.22
C ASP A 21 20.76 -8.69 -26.96
N ARG A 22 21.48 -9.48 -26.15
CA ARG A 22 20.97 -10.03 -24.88
C ARG A 22 20.78 -8.93 -23.83
N LEU A 23 21.74 -8.01 -23.72
CA LEU A 23 21.66 -6.88 -22.80
C LEU A 23 20.60 -5.86 -23.25
N TRP A 24 20.53 -5.57 -24.55
CA TRP A 24 19.48 -4.73 -25.14
C TRP A 24 18.08 -5.27 -24.82
N LYS A 25 17.85 -6.58 -25.00
CA LYS A 25 16.56 -7.20 -24.68
C LYS A 25 16.18 -7.00 -23.21
N LYS A 26 17.14 -7.14 -22.27
CA LYS A 26 16.90 -6.88 -20.84
C LYS A 26 16.54 -5.42 -20.55
N ILE A 27 17.29 -4.47 -21.12
CA ILE A 27 17.03 -3.03 -20.96
C ILE A 27 15.65 -2.67 -21.55
N HIS A 28 15.33 -3.19 -22.73
CA HIS A 28 14.04 -2.92 -23.36
C HIS A 28 12.89 -3.52 -22.53
N LEU A 29 13.02 -4.76 -22.02
CA LEU A 29 12.04 -5.37 -21.14
C LEU A 29 11.87 -4.58 -19.82
N TYR A 30 12.95 -4.02 -19.29
CA TYR A 30 12.90 -3.17 -18.10
C TYR A 30 12.02 -1.94 -18.28
N ILE A 31 11.89 -1.39 -19.49
CA ILE A 31 11.00 -0.24 -19.74
C ILE A 31 9.52 -0.63 -19.56
N TYR A 32 9.13 -1.86 -19.90
CA TYR A 32 7.74 -2.34 -19.80
C TYR A 32 7.44 -2.96 -18.44
N LEU A 33 8.42 -3.66 -17.86
CA LEU A 33 8.32 -4.27 -16.54
C LEU A 33 9.61 -3.96 -15.76
N PRO A 34 9.72 -2.78 -15.14
CA PRO A 34 10.95 -2.40 -14.46
C PRO A 34 11.17 -3.25 -13.21
N THR A 35 12.23 -4.05 -13.24
CA THR A 35 12.67 -4.87 -12.11
C THR A 35 14.15 -5.21 -12.28
N LEU A 36 14.90 -5.14 -11.18
CA LEU A 36 16.31 -5.53 -11.15
C LEU A 36 16.49 -7.03 -11.43
N PHE A 37 15.44 -7.84 -11.29
CA PHE A 37 15.52 -9.28 -11.44
C PHE A 37 15.77 -9.73 -12.89
N TRP A 38 15.57 -8.87 -13.89
CA TRP A 38 16.03 -9.16 -15.25
C TRP A 38 17.55 -9.38 -15.35
N PHE A 39 18.31 -8.84 -14.40
CA PHE A 39 19.77 -8.91 -14.34
C PHE A 39 20.29 -10.02 -13.43
N SER A 40 19.41 -10.84 -12.83
CA SER A 40 19.78 -12.01 -12.02
C SER A 40 19.35 -13.34 -12.67
N ASP A 41 19.84 -14.47 -12.16
CA ASP A 41 19.36 -15.81 -12.52
C ASP A 41 18.08 -16.15 -11.74
N TRP A 42 17.01 -15.42 -12.05
CA TRP A 42 15.72 -15.57 -11.38
C TRP A 42 15.04 -16.90 -11.68
N THR A 43 15.38 -17.58 -12.77
CA THR A 43 14.80 -18.87 -13.17
C THR A 43 15.06 -19.96 -12.13
N ASN A 44 16.27 -20.02 -11.58
CA ASN A 44 16.65 -21.06 -10.61
C ASN A 44 16.60 -20.56 -9.16
N HIS A 45 16.72 -19.25 -8.95
CA HIS A 45 17.00 -18.68 -7.62
C HIS A 45 16.01 -17.62 -7.14
N ILE A 46 14.76 -17.61 -7.66
CA ILE A 46 13.78 -16.55 -7.33
C ILE A 46 13.57 -16.35 -5.82
N ASN A 47 13.44 -17.43 -5.04
CA ASN A 47 13.22 -17.35 -3.59
C ASN A 47 14.41 -16.70 -2.88
N GLN A 48 15.64 -17.03 -3.29
CA GLN A 48 16.85 -16.45 -2.73
C GLN A 48 16.96 -14.97 -3.10
N ILE A 49 16.70 -14.62 -4.35
CA ILE A 49 16.71 -13.23 -4.84
C ILE A 49 15.71 -12.36 -4.06
N LEU A 50 14.50 -12.87 -3.83
CA LEU A 50 13.48 -12.19 -3.04
C LEU A 50 13.92 -12.00 -1.58
N ASN A 51 14.44 -13.06 -0.95
CA ASN A 51 14.93 -13.00 0.43
C ASN A 51 16.11 -12.02 0.59
N TYR A 52 17.08 -12.05 -0.32
CA TYR A 52 18.21 -11.12 -0.29
C TYR A 52 17.76 -9.68 -0.55
N SER A 53 16.83 -9.45 -1.47
CA SER A 53 16.28 -8.12 -1.73
C SER A 53 15.60 -7.54 -0.48
N ALA A 54 14.79 -8.37 0.19
CA ALA A 54 14.14 -7.99 1.44
C ALA A 54 15.15 -7.75 2.57
N LEU A 55 16.15 -8.62 2.71
CA LEU A 55 17.19 -8.51 3.74
C LEU A 55 18.04 -7.25 3.55
N ILE A 56 18.51 -6.97 2.31
CA ILE A 56 19.26 -5.76 2.00
C ILE A 56 18.42 -4.52 2.31
N GLY A 57 17.15 -4.49 1.87
CA GLY A 57 16.24 -3.39 2.16
C GLY A 57 16.05 -3.18 3.68
N LEU A 58 15.87 -4.26 4.44
CA LEU A 58 15.75 -4.22 5.89
C LEU A 58 17.04 -3.72 6.56
N THR A 59 18.20 -4.22 6.14
CA THR A 59 19.50 -3.77 6.67
C THR A 59 19.71 -2.28 6.42
N LEU A 60 19.42 -1.79 5.21
CA LEU A 60 19.53 -0.35 4.88
C LEU A 60 18.56 0.49 5.71
N ALA A 61 17.31 0.02 5.88
CA ALA A 61 16.33 0.70 6.74
C ALA A 61 16.81 0.77 8.20
N LEU A 62 17.33 -0.32 8.76
CA LEU A 62 17.88 -0.36 10.11
C LEU A 62 19.07 0.59 10.28
N ILE A 63 19.97 0.65 9.29
CA ILE A 63 21.08 1.62 9.29
C ILE A 63 20.56 3.05 9.35
N ILE A 64 19.53 3.40 8.55
CA ILE A 64 18.93 4.74 8.57
C ILE A 64 18.33 5.05 9.94
N VAL A 65 17.58 4.11 10.53
CA VAL A 65 16.94 4.29 11.85
C VAL A 65 17.98 4.49 12.95
N ILE A 66 18.98 3.61 13.02
CA ILE A 66 20.05 3.67 14.03
C ILE A 66 20.87 4.95 13.88
N ARG A 67 21.24 5.30 12.65
CA ARG A 67 22.06 6.47 12.37
C ARG A 67 21.27 7.77 12.48
N GLY A 68 19.96 7.74 12.30
CA GLY A 68 19.10 8.92 12.21
C GLY A 68 19.42 9.80 10.99
N SER A 69 20.01 9.22 9.93
CA SER A 69 20.35 9.94 8.70
C SER A 69 20.33 9.01 7.49
N ALA A 70 20.02 9.58 6.33
CA ALA A 70 19.97 8.88 5.04
C ALA A 70 20.51 9.79 3.93
N ASN A 71 20.78 9.22 2.77
CA ASN A 71 21.10 9.95 1.56
C ASN A 71 20.29 9.42 0.37
N SER A 72 20.28 10.16 -0.74
CA SER A 72 19.48 9.83 -1.91
C SER A 72 19.84 8.47 -2.51
N ILE A 73 21.11 8.06 -2.42
CA ILE A 73 21.59 6.78 -2.96
C ILE A 73 20.99 5.60 -2.20
N ILE A 74 21.03 5.63 -0.87
CA ILE A 74 20.46 4.55 -0.05
C ILE A 74 18.95 4.44 -0.29
N LEU A 75 18.24 5.59 -0.30
CA LEU A 75 16.80 5.60 -0.55
C LEU A 75 16.45 5.13 -1.97
N LEU A 76 17.26 5.47 -2.97
CA LEU A 76 17.08 5.00 -4.35
C LEU A 76 17.28 3.48 -4.45
N ILE A 77 18.30 2.92 -3.78
CA ILE A 77 18.53 1.48 -3.74
C ILE A 77 17.33 0.77 -3.11
N MET A 78 16.87 1.25 -1.94
CA MET A 78 15.69 0.70 -1.27
C MET A 78 14.45 0.77 -2.16
N TRP A 79 14.25 1.91 -2.83
CA TRP A 79 13.15 2.10 -3.76
C TRP A 79 13.21 1.12 -4.94
N LEU A 80 14.37 0.95 -5.58
CA LEU A 80 14.55 0.02 -6.70
C LEU A 80 14.33 -1.44 -6.28
N LEU A 81 14.79 -1.83 -5.09
CA LEU A 81 14.55 -3.18 -4.54
C LEU A 81 13.06 -3.43 -4.32
N TYR A 82 12.34 -2.49 -3.69
CA TYR A 82 10.91 -2.62 -3.45
C TYR A 82 10.10 -2.60 -4.76
N HIS A 83 10.44 -1.68 -5.67
CA HIS A 83 9.84 -1.56 -7.00
C HIS A 83 9.94 -2.86 -7.80
N SER A 84 11.12 -3.50 -7.74
CA SER A 84 11.38 -4.79 -8.37
C SER A 84 10.42 -5.88 -7.86
N ILE A 85 10.13 -5.89 -6.56
CA ILE A 85 9.19 -6.84 -5.94
C ILE A 85 7.75 -6.51 -6.37
N VAL A 86 7.33 -5.25 -6.26
CA VAL A 86 5.96 -4.82 -6.59
C VAL A 86 5.59 -5.16 -8.04
N ASN A 87 6.52 -4.96 -8.99
CA ASN A 87 6.24 -5.23 -10.40
C ASN A 87 6.13 -6.72 -10.72
N ILE A 88 6.78 -7.60 -9.97
CA ILE A 88 6.68 -9.05 -10.19
C ILE A 88 5.62 -9.73 -9.33
N GLY A 89 5.19 -9.06 -8.26
CA GLY A 89 4.27 -9.59 -7.26
C GLY A 89 2.81 -9.73 -7.72
N GLN A 90 2.44 -9.10 -8.84
CA GLN A 90 1.10 -9.19 -9.44
C GLN A 90 -0.01 -8.91 -8.42
N THR A 91 -1.05 -9.76 -8.35
CA THR A 91 -2.18 -9.66 -7.41
C THR A 91 -1.75 -9.61 -5.95
N TRP A 92 -0.62 -10.22 -5.59
CA TRP A 92 -0.11 -10.20 -4.21
C TRP A 92 0.49 -8.85 -3.82
N TYR A 93 0.79 -7.98 -4.78
CA TYR A 93 1.32 -6.63 -4.59
C TYR A 93 0.50 -5.58 -5.36
N SER A 94 -0.79 -5.83 -5.59
CA SER A 94 -1.69 -4.91 -6.31
C SER A 94 -2.46 -3.96 -5.37
N PHE A 95 -2.05 -3.86 -4.10
CA PHE A 95 -2.77 -3.07 -3.11
C PHE A 95 -2.38 -1.60 -3.15
N GLY A 96 -3.29 -0.70 -2.76
CA GLY A 96 -3.06 0.76 -2.82
C GLY A 96 -1.85 1.23 -2.00
N TRP A 97 -1.56 0.58 -0.87
CA TRP A 97 -0.39 0.90 -0.05
C TRP A 97 0.94 0.57 -0.73
N GLU A 98 0.96 -0.37 -1.68
CA GLU A 98 2.17 -0.70 -2.46
C GLU A 98 2.58 0.47 -3.36
N SER A 99 1.60 1.00 -4.09
CA SER A 99 1.77 2.17 -4.95
C SER A 99 2.13 3.41 -4.12
N GLN A 100 1.51 3.58 -2.95
CA GLN A 100 1.82 4.70 -2.06
C GLN A 100 3.23 4.62 -1.47
N VAL A 101 3.75 3.42 -1.16
CA VAL A 101 5.14 3.27 -0.66
C VAL A 101 6.11 3.69 -1.74
N LEU A 102 5.86 3.26 -2.98
CA LEU A 102 6.70 3.63 -4.12
C LEU A 102 6.69 5.13 -4.36
N GLU A 103 5.53 5.77 -4.34
CA GLU A 103 5.42 7.21 -4.55
C GLU A 103 6.04 8.01 -3.40
N SER A 104 5.73 7.66 -2.15
CA SER A 104 6.30 8.30 -0.96
C SER A 104 7.81 8.13 -0.88
N GLY A 105 8.31 6.93 -1.20
CA GLY A 105 9.73 6.60 -1.24
C GLY A 105 10.46 7.32 -2.37
N PHE A 106 9.85 7.45 -3.55
CA PHE A 106 10.41 8.22 -4.65
C PHE A 106 10.61 9.68 -4.28
N ILE A 107 9.59 10.32 -3.69
CA ILE A 107 9.70 11.71 -3.22
C ILE A 107 10.77 11.84 -2.12
N ALA A 108 10.91 10.85 -1.24
CA ALA A 108 11.88 10.85 -0.15
C ALA A 108 13.33 10.92 -0.63
N ILE A 109 13.65 10.34 -1.80
CA ILE A 109 14.98 10.41 -2.42
C ILE A 109 15.45 11.85 -2.56
N PHE A 110 14.53 12.78 -2.84
CA PHE A 110 14.84 14.21 -3.05
C PHE A 110 14.68 15.06 -1.78
N LEU A 111 14.25 14.45 -0.66
CA LEU A 111 14.13 15.12 0.63
C LEU A 111 15.49 15.18 1.35
N VAL A 112 16.30 14.14 1.18
CA VAL A 112 17.59 13.94 1.85
C VAL A 112 18.76 14.52 1.05
N PRO A 113 19.95 14.69 1.65
CA PRO A 113 21.17 15.04 0.90
C PRO A 113 21.55 13.95 -0.11
N PHE A 114 22.24 14.32 -1.19
CA PHE A 114 22.60 13.37 -2.24
C PHE A 114 23.57 12.27 -1.78
N ILE A 115 24.67 12.66 -1.12
CA ILE A 115 25.73 11.75 -0.63
C ILE A 115 25.91 11.82 0.89
N SER A 116 25.77 13.01 1.48
CA SER A 116 26.03 13.27 2.89
C SER A 116 25.14 12.42 3.82
N LEU A 117 25.75 11.80 4.83
CA LEU A 117 25.06 11.06 5.90
C LEU A 117 25.02 11.84 7.21
N LYS A 118 25.04 13.17 7.16
CA LYS A 118 24.82 14.03 8.32
C LYS A 118 23.35 14.01 8.72
N LYS A 119 23.07 13.96 10.03
CA LYS A 119 21.70 13.97 10.59
C LYS A 119 20.94 15.25 10.21
N VAL A 120 21.63 16.39 10.33
CA VAL A 120 21.16 17.69 9.89
C VAL A 120 22.25 18.29 9.02
N ASP A 121 21.88 18.73 7.82
CA ASP A 121 22.80 19.41 6.92
C ASP A 121 22.25 20.81 6.60
N ILE A 122 22.68 21.80 7.38
CA ILE A 122 22.26 23.21 7.22
C ILE A 122 22.55 23.73 5.80
N ARG A 123 23.51 23.14 5.08
CA ARG A 123 23.89 23.59 3.73
C ARG A 123 22.90 23.16 2.67
N SER A 124 22.13 22.09 2.93
CA SER A 124 21.23 21.46 1.96
C SER A 124 19.85 21.25 2.56
N PRO A 125 19.12 22.34 2.89
CA PRO A 125 17.77 22.21 3.44
C PRO A 125 16.84 21.45 2.48
N PRO A 126 15.77 20.81 3.00
CA PRO A 126 14.75 20.21 2.17
C PRO A 126 14.19 21.21 1.16
N SER A 127 13.99 20.76 -0.08
CA SER A 127 13.43 21.62 -1.13
C SER A 127 11.95 21.85 -0.90
N LEU A 128 11.49 23.09 -1.04
CA LEU A 128 10.06 23.42 -1.02
C LEU A 128 9.29 22.64 -2.08
N ILE A 129 9.92 22.35 -3.23
CA ILE A 129 9.32 21.52 -4.28
C ILE A 129 8.95 20.16 -3.70
N THR A 130 9.90 19.47 -3.06
CA THR A 130 9.67 18.15 -2.44
C THR A 130 8.56 18.20 -1.37
N ILE A 131 8.51 19.27 -0.57
CA ILE A 131 7.45 19.49 0.41
C ILE A 131 6.08 19.61 -0.27
N TYR A 132 5.98 20.38 -1.38
CA TYR A 132 4.74 20.48 -2.15
C TYR A 132 4.39 19.18 -2.88
N LEU A 133 5.36 18.36 -3.30
CA LEU A 133 5.08 17.03 -3.86
C LEU A 133 4.42 16.11 -2.83
N TYR A 134 4.85 16.15 -1.56
CA TYR A 134 4.15 15.43 -0.49
C TYR A 134 2.75 15.98 -0.23
N ARG A 135 2.57 17.32 -0.26
CA ARG A 135 1.23 17.94 -0.14
C ARG A 135 0.31 17.55 -1.30
N TRP A 136 0.86 17.47 -2.51
CA TRP A 136 0.15 16.98 -3.69
C TRP A 136 -0.21 15.49 -3.57
N LEU A 137 0.65 14.68 -2.96
CA LEU A 137 0.37 13.28 -2.67
C LEU A 137 -0.81 13.13 -1.70
N ILE A 138 -0.76 13.76 -0.52
CA ILE A 138 -1.88 13.65 0.43
C ILE A 138 -3.18 14.22 -0.15
N PHE A 139 -3.12 15.33 -0.88
CA PHE A 139 -4.29 15.89 -1.56
C PHE A 139 -4.95 14.85 -2.49
N ARG A 140 -4.16 14.20 -3.36
CA ARG A 140 -4.67 13.18 -4.28
C ARG A 140 -5.21 11.94 -3.57
N ILE A 141 -4.54 11.49 -2.51
CA ILE A 141 -5.00 10.34 -1.73
C ILE A 141 -6.41 10.61 -1.20
N MET A 142 -6.59 11.76 -0.55
CA MET A 142 -7.85 12.11 0.11
C MET A 142 -8.96 12.41 -0.89
N ILE A 143 -8.68 13.24 -1.90
CA ILE A 143 -9.67 13.58 -2.94
C ILE A 143 -10.09 12.34 -3.73
N GLY A 144 -9.14 11.48 -4.11
CA GLY A 144 -9.45 10.23 -4.79
C GLY A 144 -10.32 9.30 -3.95
N ALA A 145 -9.99 9.17 -2.66
CA ALA A 145 -10.79 8.39 -1.69
C ALA A 145 -12.20 8.93 -1.47
N GLY A 146 -12.39 10.26 -1.44
CA GLY A 146 -13.71 10.87 -1.28
C GLY A 146 -14.55 10.78 -2.55
N LEU A 147 -13.96 11.05 -3.71
CA LEU A 147 -14.67 11.01 -4.99
C LEU A 147 -15.15 9.60 -5.31
N ILE A 148 -14.39 8.56 -4.95
CA ILE A 148 -14.79 7.17 -5.24
C ILE A 148 -15.96 6.72 -4.40
N LYS A 149 -16.10 7.25 -3.18
CA LYS A 149 -17.27 7.01 -2.34
C LYS A 149 -18.52 7.65 -2.96
N LEU A 150 -18.45 8.92 -3.36
CA LEU A 150 -19.56 9.60 -4.02
C LEU A 150 -20.00 8.97 -5.34
N ARG A 151 -19.06 8.35 -6.07
CA ARG A 151 -19.33 7.74 -7.39
C ARG A 151 -19.63 6.25 -7.32
N GLY A 152 -19.16 5.57 -6.29
CA GLY A 152 -19.11 4.11 -6.23
C GLY A 152 -20.36 3.42 -5.68
N ASP A 153 -21.06 4.04 -4.74
CA ASP A 153 -22.27 3.46 -4.13
C ASP A 153 -23.27 4.53 -3.72
N LYS A 154 -24.55 4.21 -3.83
CA LYS A 154 -25.64 5.09 -3.40
C LYS A 154 -25.64 5.27 -1.88
N CYS A 155 -25.20 4.26 -1.10
CA CYS A 155 -25.18 4.36 0.36
C CYS A 155 -24.35 5.55 0.88
N TRP A 156 -23.36 6.02 0.10
CA TRP A 156 -22.53 7.16 0.51
C TRP A 156 -23.31 8.46 0.42
N LYS A 157 -24.18 8.59 -0.59
CA LYS A 157 -25.09 9.74 -0.75
C LYS A 157 -26.26 9.68 0.22
N ASP A 158 -26.75 8.48 0.50
CA ASP A 158 -27.83 8.24 1.46
C ASP A 158 -27.33 8.29 2.93
N LEU A 159 -26.02 8.45 3.16
CA LEU A 159 -25.36 8.51 4.47
C LEU A 159 -25.44 7.23 5.31
N THR A 160 -25.68 6.07 4.69
CA THR A 160 -25.92 4.80 5.39
C THR A 160 -24.77 3.79 5.27
N CYS A 161 -23.67 4.08 4.58
CA CYS A 161 -22.63 3.05 4.36
C CYS A 161 -22.00 2.54 5.66
N MET A 162 -21.83 3.40 6.67
CA MET A 162 -21.18 3.02 7.93
C MET A 162 -22.01 2.02 8.75
N ASN A 163 -23.33 1.92 8.50
CA ASN A 163 -24.17 0.86 9.07
C ASN A 163 -23.70 -0.55 8.69
N TYR A 164 -22.93 -0.70 7.60
CA TYR A 164 -22.46 -2.00 7.10
C TYR A 164 -20.95 -2.13 7.08
N PHE A 165 -20.23 -1.00 6.95
CA PHE A 165 -18.80 -1.00 6.68
C PHE A 165 -17.97 -1.71 7.75
N TYR A 166 -18.24 -1.45 9.03
CA TYR A 166 -17.45 -2.02 10.12
C TYR A 166 -17.50 -3.55 10.18
N GLU A 167 -18.62 -4.15 9.80
CA GLU A 167 -18.76 -5.60 9.69
C GLU A 167 -18.12 -6.15 8.41
N THR A 168 -18.28 -5.45 7.29
CA THR A 168 -17.95 -5.97 5.96
C THR A 168 -16.55 -5.61 5.45
N GLN A 169 -15.82 -4.74 6.15
CA GLN A 169 -14.45 -4.37 5.84
C GLN A 169 -13.49 -5.57 5.78
N PRO A 170 -12.31 -5.49 5.13
CA PRO A 170 -11.48 -6.66 4.82
C PRO A 170 -11.13 -7.53 6.02
N VAL A 171 -10.50 -6.92 7.03
CA VAL A 171 -10.13 -7.57 8.28
C VAL A 171 -10.55 -6.66 9.45
N PRO A 172 -11.75 -6.86 10.02
CA PRO A 172 -12.20 -6.08 11.16
C PRO A 172 -11.30 -6.34 12.37
N ASN A 173 -11.24 -5.37 13.29
CA ASN A 173 -10.55 -5.49 14.57
C ASN A 173 -11.58 -5.50 15.71
N PRO A 174 -11.17 -5.69 16.97
CA PRO A 174 -12.10 -5.69 18.11
C PRO A 174 -12.91 -4.38 18.25
N VAL A 175 -12.32 -3.23 17.92
CA VAL A 175 -12.98 -1.92 17.99
C VAL A 175 -14.09 -1.80 16.94
N SER A 176 -13.90 -2.38 15.76
CA SER A 176 -14.89 -2.40 14.68
C SER A 176 -16.25 -2.94 15.15
N PHE A 177 -16.26 -3.93 16.04
CA PHE A 177 -17.48 -4.51 16.58
C PHE A 177 -18.30 -3.49 17.38
N TYR A 178 -17.64 -2.70 18.22
CA TYR A 178 -18.31 -1.67 19.02
C TYR A 178 -18.79 -0.53 18.12
N LEU A 179 -17.95 -0.08 17.19
CA LEU A 179 -18.33 0.95 16.23
C LEU A 179 -19.54 0.54 15.39
N HIS A 180 -19.63 -0.72 14.97
CA HIS A 180 -20.79 -1.23 14.22
C HIS A 180 -22.13 -1.16 14.99
N LYS A 181 -22.09 -1.12 16.32
CA LYS A 181 -23.29 -1.06 17.17
C LYS A 181 -23.76 0.35 17.48
N GLU A 182 -23.01 1.36 17.04
CA GLU A 182 -23.41 2.76 17.22
C GLU A 182 -24.74 3.06 16.51
N PRO A 183 -25.53 4.02 17.01
CA PRO A 183 -26.80 4.35 16.39
C PRO A 183 -26.61 4.98 15.01
N GLU A 184 -27.60 4.80 14.13
CA GLU A 184 -27.56 5.31 12.75
C GLU A 184 -27.24 6.81 12.66
N GLY A 185 -27.65 7.61 13.65
CA GLY A 185 -27.31 9.03 13.73
C GLY A 185 -25.79 9.28 13.77
N MET A 186 -25.04 8.48 14.53
CA MET A 186 -23.58 8.54 14.58
C MET A 186 -22.98 8.11 13.23
N HIS A 187 -23.49 7.04 12.63
CA HIS A 187 -23.05 6.59 11.31
C HIS A 187 -23.25 7.63 10.20
N LYS A 188 -24.37 8.36 10.21
CA LYS A 188 -24.59 9.48 9.30
C LYS A 188 -23.57 10.59 9.51
N PHE A 189 -23.27 10.91 10.78
CA PHE A 189 -22.24 11.88 11.13
C PHE A 189 -20.84 11.45 10.67
N GLU A 190 -20.49 10.16 10.81
CA GLU A 190 -19.23 9.60 10.30
C GLU A 190 -19.14 9.73 8.78
N VAL A 191 -20.21 9.42 8.05
CA VAL A 191 -20.24 9.58 6.59
C VAL A 191 -20.07 11.06 6.20
N LEU A 192 -20.77 11.99 6.85
CA LEU A 192 -20.61 13.43 6.58
C LEU A 192 -19.19 13.92 6.89
N SER A 193 -18.62 13.45 7.99
CA SER A 193 -17.24 13.75 8.38
C SER A 193 -16.24 13.23 7.35
N ASN A 194 -16.43 12.00 6.85
CA ASN A 194 -15.62 11.45 5.76
C ASN A 194 -15.68 12.35 4.52
N HIS A 195 -16.88 12.77 4.08
CA HIS A 195 -17.03 13.65 2.93
C HIS A 195 -16.30 14.98 3.14
N PHE A 196 -16.44 15.61 4.31
CA PHE A 196 -15.73 16.85 4.62
C PHE A 196 -14.21 16.67 4.58
N ILE A 197 -13.69 15.66 5.27
CA ILE A 197 -12.25 15.43 5.42
C ILE A 197 -11.58 15.01 4.11
N GLU A 198 -12.29 14.25 3.27
CA GLU A 198 -11.76 13.72 2.01
C GLU A 198 -12.01 14.64 0.81
N LEU A 199 -13.05 15.48 0.82
CA LEU A 199 -13.40 16.31 -0.34
C LEU A 199 -13.14 17.80 -0.13
N ILE A 200 -13.16 18.30 1.11
CA ILE A 200 -13.07 19.75 1.39
C ILE A 200 -11.74 20.06 2.10
N ALA A 201 -11.46 19.39 3.22
CA ALA A 201 -10.25 19.61 4.00
C ALA A 201 -8.92 19.45 3.22
N PRO A 202 -8.78 18.60 2.18
CA PRO A 202 -7.50 18.47 1.48
C PRO A 202 -7.08 19.76 0.77
N PHE A 203 -8.02 20.62 0.36
CA PHE A 203 -7.68 21.92 -0.24
C PHE A 203 -6.90 22.81 0.71
N LEU A 204 -7.14 22.71 2.03
CA LEU A 204 -6.40 23.45 3.05
C LEU A 204 -4.90 23.12 3.05
N VAL A 205 -4.53 21.89 2.71
CA VAL A 205 -3.14 21.41 2.65
C VAL A 205 -2.35 22.06 1.51
N LEU A 206 -3.03 22.44 0.42
CA LEU A 206 -2.41 23.11 -0.73
C LEU A 206 -2.34 24.63 -0.56
N MET A 207 -3.09 25.21 0.38
CA MET A 207 -3.14 26.65 0.56
C MET A 207 -1.79 27.22 1.06
N PRO A 208 -1.36 28.40 0.57
CA PRO A 208 -0.14 29.04 1.04
C PRO A 208 -0.29 29.65 2.45
N ILE A 209 -1.53 29.78 2.95
CA ILE A 209 -1.85 30.36 4.25
C ILE A 209 -1.43 29.40 5.37
N ARG A 210 -0.48 29.83 6.20
CA ARG A 210 0.16 29.00 7.25
C ARG A 210 -0.84 28.31 8.17
N ILE A 211 -1.81 29.05 8.73
CA ILE A 211 -2.76 28.47 9.70
C ILE A 211 -3.66 27.41 9.06
N LEU A 212 -4.17 27.67 7.85
CA LEU A 212 -5.04 26.72 7.13
C LEU A 212 -4.29 25.45 6.79
N ARG A 213 -3.03 25.57 6.36
CA ARG A 213 -2.16 24.44 6.09
C ARG A 213 -1.91 23.58 7.33
N LEU A 214 -1.62 24.20 8.49
CA LEU A 214 -1.41 23.49 9.75
C LEU A 214 -2.67 22.75 10.21
N VAL A 215 -3.83 23.43 10.13
CA VAL A 215 -5.14 22.83 10.45
C VAL A 215 -5.44 21.68 9.50
N GLY A 216 -5.25 21.86 8.19
CA GLY A 216 -5.41 20.82 7.18
C GLY A 216 -4.55 19.60 7.49
N GLY A 217 -3.27 19.80 7.80
CA GLY A 217 -2.36 18.71 8.20
C GLY A 217 -2.85 17.91 9.40
N TRP A 218 -3.32 18.60 10.46
CA TRP A 218 -3.86 17.92 11.64
C TRP A 218 -5.15 17.17 11.36
N ILE A 219 -6.07 17.75 10.59
CA ILE A 219 -7.31 17.07 10.16
C ILE A 219 -6.95 15.75 9.47
N GLN A 220 -5.98 15.77 8.54
CA GLN A 220 -5.55 14.56 7.85
C GLN A 220 -4.94 13.53 8.81
N ILE A 221 -4.05 13.94 9.71
CA ILE A 221 -3.41 13.03 10.68
C ILE A 221 -4.45 12.39 11.62
N ILE A 222 -5.32 13.19 12.22
CA ILE A 222 -6.34 12.72 13.16
C ILE A 222 -7.26 11.73 12.45
N PHE A 223 -7.66 12.03 11.21
CA PHE A 223 -8.46 11.13 10.41
C PHE A 223 -7.79 9.77 10.19
N GLN A 224 -6.51 9.76 9.81
CA GLN A 224 -5.77 8.51 9.65
C GLN A 224 -5.66 7.71 10.96
N ILE A 225 -5.48 8.38 12.10
CA ILE A 225 -5.45 7.73 13.42
C ILE A 225 -6.80 7.06 13.73
N ILE A 226 -7.92 7.75 13.48
CA ILE A 226 -9.26 7.18 13.66
C ILE A 226 -9.42 5.93 12.78
N LEU A 227 -9.01 6.00 11.51
CA LEU A 227 -9.07 4.84 10.60
C LEU A 227 -8.22 3.67 11.10
N ILE A 228 -7.01 3.92 11.61
CA ILE A 228 -6.13 2.89 12.21
C ILE A 228 -6.81 2.22 13.41
N MET A 229 -7.47 2.99 14.28
CA MET A 229 -8.18 2.45 15.44
C MET A 229 -9.40 1.64 15.03
N SER A 230 -10.07 2.03 13.95
CA SER A 230 -11.37 1.48 13.56
C SER A 230 -11.32 0.12 12.85
N GLY A 231 -10.17 -0.30 12.31
CA GLY A 231 -10.04 -1.55 11.56
C GLY A 231 -8.59 -1.87 11.17
N ASN A 232 -8.33 -3.11 10.74
CA ASN A 232 -7.01 -3.46 10.22
C ASN A 232 -6.94 -3.08 8.75
N LEU A 233 -6.38 -1.90 8.45
CA LEU A 233 -6.22 -1.37 7.09
C LEU A 233 -4.77 -1.42 6.58
N SER A 234 -4.02 -2.46 6.99
CA SER A 234 -2.58 -2.59 6.71
C SER A 234 -1.81 -1.34 7.19
N PHE A 235 -0.67 -1.05 6.57
CA PHE A 235 0.13 0.15 6.80
C PHE A 235 -0.30 1.36 5.96
N LEU A 236 -1.45 1.28 5.25
CA LEU A 236 -1.93 2.34 4.36
C LEU A 236 -2.12 3.69 5.09
N ASN A 237 -2.86 3.67 6.20
CA ASN A 237 -3.18 4.90 6.94
C ASN A 237 -1.92 5.46 7.63
N TRP A 238 -1.05 4.59 8.15
CA TRP A 238 0.26 4.96 8.69
C TRP A 238 1.12 5.69 7.66
N LEU A 239 1.12 5.17 6.43
CA LEU A 239 1.83 5.76 5.31
C LEU A 239 1.21 7.09 4.85
N THR A 240 -0.10 7.25 5.01
CA THR A 240 -0.85 8.48 4.67
C THR A 240 -0.62 9.61 5.68
N ILE A 241 -0.21 9.29 6.91
CA ILE A 241 0.25 10.28 7.90
C ILE A 241 1.53 10.97 7.39
N LEU A 242 2.47 10.23 6.78
CA LEU A 242 3.78 10.76 6.38
C LEU A 242 3.71 12.00 5.45
N PRO A 243 2.97 12.01 4.32
CA PRO A 243 2.86 13.20 3.49
C PRO A 243 2.14 14.36 4.21
N SER A 244 1.28 14.07 5.19
CA SER A 244 0.62 15.10 6.01
C SER A 244 1.60 15.88 6.88
N LEU A 245 2.75 15.27 7.24
CA LEU A 245 3.81 15.94 7.99
C LEU A 245 4.41 17.14 7.22
N ALA A 246 4.34 17.13 5.88
CA ALA A 246 4.79 18.23 5.03
C ALA A 246 3.96 19.52 5.22
N CYS A 247 2.87 19.48 5.98
CA CYS A 247 2.06 20.65 6.36
C CYS A 247 2.65 21.45 7.52
N PHE A 248 3.56 20.87 8.31
CA PHE A 248 4.11 21.52 9.49
C PHE A 248 5.48 22.16 9.19
N ASP A 249 5.77 23.23 9.90
CA ASP A 249 7.09 23.86 9.90
C ASP A 249 7.80 23.58 11.23
N ASP A 250 9.13 23.75 11.23
CA ASP A 250 9.98 23.46 12.39
C ASP A 250 9.55 24.25 13.64
N PHE A 251 9.03 25.46 13.45
CA PHE A 251 8.51 26.28 14.55
C PHE A 251 7.30 25.63 15.22
N HIS A 252 6.35 25.13 14.43
CA HIS A 252 5.17 24.43 14.96
C HIS A 252 5.55 23.11 15.65
N LEU A 253 6.53 22.38 15.12
CA LEU A 253 6.96 21.10 15.69
C LEU A 253 7.96 21.24 16.85
N LYS A 254 8.39 22.46 17.18
CA LYS A 254 9.37 22.72 18.24
C LYS A 254 9.00 22.09 19.58
N PHE A 255 7.70 21.97 19.92
CA PHE A 255 7.28 21.39 21.19
C PHE A 255 7.59 19.88 21.32
N PHE A 256 7.73 19.15 20.21
CA PHE A 256 8.13 17.73 20.24
C PHE A 256 9.62 17.54 20.52
N PHE A 257 10.42 18.56 20.25
CA PHE A 257 11.87 18.51 20.41
C PHE A 257 12.25 19.40 21.58
N SER A 258 12.49 18.80 22.76
CA SER A 258 12.90 19.54 23.96
C SER A 258 14.11 20.42 23.64
N CYS A 259 13.85 21.72 23.51
CA CYS A 259 14.79 22.69 22.98
C CYS A 259 15.51 23.38 24.14
N ASN A 260 16.17 22.61 25.00
CA ASN A 260 17.15 23.17 25.92
C ASN A 260 18.34 23.66 25.10
N GLN A 261 18.91 24.81 25.46
CA GLN A 261 20.14 25.33 24.83
C GLN A 261 21.30 24.33 24.92
N ASP A 262 21.27 23.43 25.92
CA ASP A 262 22.21 22.32 26.10
C ASP A 262 21.82 21.04 25.36
N SER A 263 20.77 21.07 24.53
CA SER A 263 20.37 19.87 23.78
C SER A 263 21.44 19.51 22.74
N PRO A 264 21.67 18.21 22.49
CA PRO A 264 22.64 17.76 21.49
C PRO A 264 22.37 18.33 20.09
N LEU A 265 21.09 18.57 19.76
CA LEU A 265 20.69 19.18 18.50
C LEU A 265 21.14 20.64 18.41
N TRP A 266 20.97 21.43 19.49
CA TRP A 266 21.38 22.83 19.48
C TRP A 266 22.89 22.98 19.35
N ASN A 267 23.66 22.17 20.08
CA ASN A 267 25.12 22.16 19.97
C ASN A 267 25.56 21.75 18.56
N LEU A 268 24.93 20.73 17.96
CA LEU A 268 25.23 20.31 16.59
C LEU A 268 24.91 21.39 15.55
N LEU A 269 23.79 22.10 15.69
CA LEU A 269 23.42 23.22 14.82
C LEU A 269 24.37 24.41 15.00
N LYS A 270 24.74 24.73 16.24
CA LYS A 270 25.67 25.81 16.59
C LYS A 270 27.07 25.54 16.02
N ASP A 271 27.60 24.33 16.22
CA ASP A 271 28.92 23.94 15.70
C ASP A 271 28.94 23.99 14.17
N GLN A 272 27.90 23.47 13.50
CA GLN A 272 27.79 23.58 12.04
C GLN A 272 27.66 25.04 11.56
N TYR A 273 26.95 25.90 12.30
CA TYR A 273 26.85 27.31 11.98
C TYR A 273 28.22 28.01 12.11
N LEU A 274 28.95 27.75 13.20
CA LEU A 274 30.29 28.31 13.43
C LEU A 274 31.30 27.82 12.39
N ASP A 275 31.23 26.56 11.98
CA ASP A 275 32.02 26.02 10.86
C ASP A 275 31.69 26.72 9.53
N ASN A 276 30.40 26.98 9.28
CA ASN A 276 29.97 27.70 8.07
C ASN A 276 30.50 29.15 8.04
N VAL A 277 30.60 29.84 9.18
CA VAL A 277 31.15 31.19 9.27
C VAL A 277 32.65 31.22 8.96
N LYS A 278 33.39 30.16 9.29
CA LYS A 278 34.84 30.05 9.06
C LYS A 278 35.25 29.60 7.64
N THR A 279 34.30 29.48 6.72
CA THR A 279 34.49 28.73 5.47
C THR A 279 35.19 29.56 4.36
N GLU A 280 36.29 29.03 3.80
CA GLU A 280 37.04 29.59 2.67
C GLU A 280 36.23 29.73 1.36
N SER A 281 36.66 30.64 0.47
CA SER A 281 35.99 31.00 -0.79
C SER A 281 35.74 29.82 -1.75
N LEU A 282 36.61 28.79 -1.75
CA LEU A 282 36.48 27.58 -2.57
C LEU A 282 35.32 26.68 -2.12
N VAL A 283 35.09 26.57 -0.81
CA VAL A 283 34.01 25.77 -0.25
C VAL A 283 32.65 26.44 -0.49
N LEU A 284 32.59 27.78 -0.43
CA LEU A 284 31.39 28.54 -0.82
C LEU A 284 30.99 28.31 -2.28
N LYS A 285 31.97 28.28 -3.20
CA LYS A 285 31.72 27.92 -4.62
C LYS A 285 31.16 26.50 -4.74
N ARG A 286 31.72 25.53 -4.01
CA ARG A 286 31.23 24.14 -4.01
C ARG A 286 29.79 24.04 -3.51
N ILE A 287 29.47 24.71 -2.41
CA ILE A 287 28.10 24.77 -1.86
C ILE A 287 27.12 25.42 -2.86
N ALA A 288 27.54 26.48 -3.55
CA ALA A 288 26.70 27.12 -4.56
C ALA A 288 26.41 26.19 -5.74
N ILE A 289 27.41 25.43 -6.22
CA ILE A 289 27.24 24.41 -7.26
C ILE A 289 26.27 23.32 -6.78
N GLU A 290 26.47 22.77 -5.59
CA GLU A 290 25.59 21.74 -5.02
C GLU A 290 24.14 22.22 -4.88
N LYS A 291 23.92 23.46 -4.41
CA LYS A 291 22.59 24.07 -4.36
C LYS A 291 21.97 24.22 -5.74
N LYS A 292 22.74 24.67 -6.74
CA LYS A 292 22.26 24.80 -8.12
C LYS A 292 21.88 23.45 -8.72
N VAL A 293 22.73 22.44 -8.57
CA VAL A 293 22.46 21.06 -9.03
C VAL A 293 21.20 20.51 -8.35
N LYS A 294 21.09 20.63 -7.03
CA LYS A 294 19.89 20.20 -6.28
C LYS A 294 18.63 20.92 -6.77
N SER A 295 18.70 22.23 -7.00
CA SER A 295 17.58 23.01 -7.53
C SER A 295 17.15 22.52 -8.92
N THR A 296 18.11 22.32 -9.82
CA THR A 296 17.85 21.78 -11.18
C THR A 296 17.21 20.40 -11.12
N ILE A 297 17.74 19.49 -10.30
CA ILE A 297 17.17 18.15 -10.12
C ILE A 297 15.73 18.24 -9.61
N ASN A 298 15.45 19.06 -8.59
CA ASN A 298 14.10 19.22 -8.07
C ASN A 298 13.13 19.79 -9.11
N LEU A 299 13.59 20.73 -9.96
CA LEU A 299 12.78 21.27 -11.04
C LEU A 299 12.49 20.22 -12.13
N MET A 300 13.46 19.36 -12.45
CA MET A 300 13.25 18.22 -13.34
C MET A 300 12.22 17.24 -12.75
N VAL A 301 12.33 16.93 -11.45
CA VAL A 301 11.37 16.06 -10.76
C VAL A 301 9.98 16.69 -10.72
N LEU A 302 9.87 18.00 -10.47
CA LEU A 302 8.60 18.71 -10.52
C LEU A 302 7.96 18.60 -11.90
N THR A 303 8.75 18.82 -12.95
CA THR A 303 8.29 18.72 -14.34
C THR A 303 7.81 17.30 -14.66
N LEU A 304 8.58 16.29 -14.25
CA LEU A 304 8.23 14.89 -14.41
C LEU A 304 6.91 14.57 -13.68
N VAL A 305 6.79 14.92 -12.40
CA VAL A 305 5.58 14.64 -11.61
C VAL A 305 4.38 15.40 -12.17
N ALA A 306 4.55 16.64 -12.63
CA ALA A 306 3.49 17.41 -13.27
C ALA A 306 3.00 16.71 -14.55
N TYR A 307 3.91 16.25 -15.41
CA TYR A 307 3.57 15.50 -16.61
C TYR A 307 2.84 14.18 -16.27
N LEU A 308 3.38 13.39 -15.34
CA LEU A 308 2.76 12.14 -14.91
C LEU A 308 1.43 12.33 -14.16
N SER A 309 1.18 13.53 -13.63
CA SER A 309 -0.09 13.87 -12.99
C SER A 309 -1.22 14.12 -13.99
N ILE A 310 -0.95 14.35 -15.27
CA ILE A 310 -1.98 14.59 -16.31
C ILE A 310 -3.03 13.46 -16.35
N PRO A 311 -2.67 12.17 -16.57
CA PRO A 311 -3.66 11.10 -16.59
C PRO A 311 -4.37 10.91 -15.25
N VAL A 312 -3.69 11.17 -14.12
CA VAL A 312 -4.28 11.10 -12.78
C VAL A 312 -5.35 12.17 -12.58
N VAL A 313 -5.08 13.42 -12.98
CA VAL A 313 -6.06 14.51 -12.89
C VAL A 313 -7.25 14.25 -13.80
N LEU A 314 -7.01 13.78 -15.04
CA LEU A 314 -8.09 13.39 -15.94
C LEU A 314 -8.96 12.27 -15.34
N ASN A 315 -8.34 11.31 -14.65
CA ASN A 315 -9.05 10.27 -13.92
C ASN A 315 -9.90 10.82 -12.77
N LEU A 316 -9.36 11.76 -11.98
CA LEU A 316 -10.09 12.38 -10.86
C LEU A 316 -11.31 13.19 -11.35
N VAL A 317 -11.21 13.85 -12.50
CA VAL A 317 -12.32 14.62 -13.10
C VAL A 317 -13.35 13.69 -13.76
N SER A 318 -12.94 12.50 -14.21
CA SER A 318 -13.83 11.50 -14.85
C SER A 318 -14.94 11.01 -13.91
N GLU A 319 -16.14 10.81 -14.46
CA GLU A 319 -17.25 10.14 -13.75
C GLU A 319 -16.93 8.68 -13.43
N LYS A 320 -16.20 8.00 -14.34
CA LYS A 320 -15.78 6.61 -14.22
C LYS A 320 -14.30 6.54 -13.86
N GLN A 321 -13.96 7.06 -12.71
CA GLN A 321 -12.57 7.04 -12.26
C GLN A 321 -12.11 5.60 -11.95
N ALA A 322 -10.88 5.29 -12.34
CA ALA A 322 -10.16 4.11 -11.92
C ALA A 322 -9.57 4.29 -10.52
N MET A 323 -9.59 3.23 -9.72
CA MET A 323 -9.11 3.19 -8.34
C MET A 323 -7.76 2.48 -8.26
N ASN A 324 -6.85 2.96 -7.41
CA ASN A 324 -5.55 2.32 -7.11
C ASN A 324 -4.77 1.90 -8.36
N THR A 325 -4.80 2.75 -9.39
CA THR A 325 -4.24 2.48 -10.71
C THR A 325 -2.98 3.33 -10.96
N SER A 326 -1.97 2.69 -11.54
CA SER A 326 -0.79 3.32 -12.11
C SER A 326 -0.95 3.41 -13.63
N PHE A 327 -0.67 4.57 -14.22
CA PHE A 327 -0.77 4.78 -15.67
C PHE A 327 0.54 4.51 -16.42
N GLU A 328 1.61 4.19 -15.68
CA GLU A 328 2.94 3.98 -16.23
C GLU A 328 3.73 2.94 -15.40
N PRO A 329 4.75 2.27 -15.98
CA PRO A 329 5.42 1.11 -15.37
C PRO A 329 6.24 1.39 -14.10
N PHE A 330 6.72 2.62 -13.90
CA PHE A 330 7.51 3.03 -12.74
C PHE A 330 6.67 3.37 -11.51
N ARG A 331 5.35 3.49 -11.66
CA ARG A 331 4.37 3.79 -10.59
C ARG A 331 4.74 5.02 -9.74
N ILE A 332 5.27 6.06 -10.35
CA ILE A 332 5.73 7.29 -9.68
C ILE A 332 4.56 8.16 -9.23
N VAL A 333 3.51 8.24 -10.05
CA VAL A 333 2.30 9.04 -9.77
C VAL A 333 1.06 8.17 -10.00
N ASN A 334 0.29 7.96 -8.94
CA ASN A 334 -0.82 7.01 -8.96
C ASN A 334 -2.15 7.66 -8.59
N THR A 335 -3.23 6.91 -8.85
CA THR A 335 -4.56 7.20 -8.31
C THR A 335 -4.80 6.40 -7.05
N TYR A 336 -5.61 6.95 -6.16
CA TYR A 336 -5.94 6.33 -4.88
C TYR A 336 -7.45 6.33 -4.72
N GLY A 337 -7.97 5.23 -4.18
CA GLY A 337 -9.34 5.17 -3.74
C GLY A 337 -9.52 4.03 -2.75
N ALA A 338 -10.47 4.20 -1.85
CA ALA A 338 -10.77 3.24 -0.81
C ALA A 338 -12.28 3.12 -0.66
N PHE A 339 -12.76 1.88 -0.68
CA PHE A 339 -14.13 1.51 -0.30
C PHE A 339 -15.23 2.30 -1.03
N GLY A 340 -15.09 2.49 -2.35
CA GLY A 340 -16.11 3.12 -3.17
C GLY A 340 -17.45 2.38 -3.12
N SER A 341 -17.41 1.06 -2.98
CA SER A 341 -18.59 0.19 -2.81
C SER A 341 -18.50 -0.60 -1.51
N VAL A 342 -19.63 -0.74 -0.83
CA VAL A 342 -19.71 -1.41 0.49
C VAL A 342 -20.77 -2.49 0.41
N THR A 343 -20.40 -3.74 0.72
CA THR A 343 -21.39 -4.82 0.80
C THR A 343 -22.26 -4.66 2.04
N LYS A 344 -23.53 -5.06 1.94
CA LYS A 344 -24.45 -5.05 3.09
C LYS A 344 -24.40 -6.32 3.92
N GLU A 345 -23.85 -7.38 3.34
CA GLU A 345 -23.68 -8.67 3.98
C GLU A 345 -22.24 -9.13 3.78
N ARG A 346 -21.69 -9.83 4.78
CA ARG A 346 -20.35 -10.39 4.70
C ARG A 346 -20.41 -11.84 4.24
N TYR A 347 -19.77 -12.14 3.12
CA TYR A 347 -19.53 -13.50 2.69
C TYR A 347 -18.04 -13.81 2.75
N GLU A 348 -17.75 -15.08 3.02
CA GLU A 348 -16.40 -15.59 3.16
C GLU A 348 -16.26 -16.90 2.41
N VAL A 349 -15.13 -17.07 1.72
CA VAL A 349 -14.74 -18.37 1.17
C VAL A 349 -14.10 -19.18 2.30
N ILE A 350 -14.67 -20.36 2.56
CA ILE A 350 -14.24 -21.29 3.61
C ILE A 350 -13.73 -22.56 2.95
N PHE A 351 -12.57 -23.05 3.40
CA PHE A 351 -12.02 -24.33 2.98
C PHE A 351 -12.29 -25.40 4.02
N LYS A 352 -12.74 -26.56 3.55
CA LYS A 352 -12.94 -27.75 4.40
C LYS A 352 -12.26 -28.96 3.80
N GLY A 353 -11.71 -29.82 4.65
CA GLY A 353 -11.20 -31.13 4.25
C GLY A 353 -11.96 -32.26 4.93
N THR A 354 -11.90 -33.45 4.33
CA THR A 354 -12.38 -34.70 4.95
C THR A 354 -11.44 -35.86 4.65
N ASN A 355 -11.34 -36.80 5.59
CA ASN A 355 -10.61 -38.06 5.42
C ASN A 355 -11.53 -39.23 5.03
N GLU A 356 -12.84 -38.99 4.94
CA GLU A 356 -13.80 -40.03 4.61
C GLU A 356 -13.67 -40.51 3.17
N LYS A 357 -13.86 -41.82 2.97
CA LYS A 357 -13.81 -42.45 1.63
C LYS A 357 -15.16 -42.42 0.94
N ASN A 358 -16.26 -42.45 1.70
CA ASN A 358 -17.62 -42.51 1.15
C ASN A 358 -18.33 -41.16 1.34
N LEU A 359 -18.38 -40.37 0.27
CA LEU A 359 -18.94 -39.03 0.28
C LEU A 359 -20.46 -39.00 0.07
N GLN A 360 -21.06 -40.16 -0.20
CA GLN A 360 -22.49 -40.32 -0.36
C GLN A 360 -23.20 -40.67 0.97
N SER A 361 -22.45 -40.77 2.07
CA SER A 361 -23.00 -40.91 3.40
C SER A 361 -23.60 -39.58 3.87
N ASP A 362 -24.78 -39.61 4.48
CA ASP A 362 -25.41 -38.41 5.09
C ASP A 362 -24.62 -37.84 6.29
N ARG A 363 -23.51 -38.48 6.68
CA ARG A 363 -22.71 -38.18 7.88
C ARG A 363 -21.25 -37.84 7.59
N VAL A 364 -20.91 -37.34 6.40
CA VAL A 364 -19.53 -36.93 6.11
C VAL A 364 -19.12 -35.78 7.00
N GLU A 365 -18.11 -36.00 7.85
CA GLU A 365 -17.54 -34.96 8.68
C GLU A 365 -16.55 -34.11 7.88
N TRP A 366 -16.74 -32.79 7.93
CA TRP A 366 -15.92 -31.80 7.24
C TRP A 366 -15.26 -30.86 8.24
N PHE A 367 -13.94 -30.81 8.21
CA PHE A 367 -13.15 -29.97 9.11
C PHE A 367 -12.68 -28.70 8.42
N GLU A 368 -12.93 -27.55 9.03
CA GLU A 368 -12.59 -26.24 8.46
C GLU A 368 -11.12 -25.88 8.71
N TYR A 369 -10.47 -25.27 7.72
CA TYR A 369 -9.20 -24.58 7.90
C TYR A 369 -9.45 -23.17 8.42
N GLU A 370 -8.76 -22.76 9.48
CA GLU A 370 -8.85 -21.38 9.98
C GLU A 370 -7.64 -20.55 9.54
N PHE A 371 -7.92 -19.37 8.99
CA PHE A 371 -6.92 -18.42 8.52
C PHE A 371 -6.37 -17.56 9.65
N MET A 372 -5.28 -16.84 9.39
CA MET A 372 -4.54 -16.09 10.41
C MET A 372 -5.39 -15.02 11.09
N CYS A 373 -6.11 -14.18 10.36
CA CYS A 373 -6.95 -13.12 10.89
C CYS A 373 -8.23 -12.84 10.08
N LYS A 374 -8.39 -13.46 8.91
CA LYS A 374 -9.62 -13.45 8.13
C LYS A 374 -10.78 -13.98 8.99
N PRO A 375 -11.94 -13.30 9.00
CA PRO A 375 -13.12 -13.80 9.68
C PRO A 375 -13.56 -15.19 9.18
N GLY A 376 -13.97 -16.02 10.14
CA GLY A 376 -14.32 -17.42 9.90
C GLY A 376 -15.14 -17.96 11.06
N ASN A 377 -14.48 -18.36 12.14
CA ASN A 377 -15.11 -18.82 13.37
C ASN A 377 -15.75 -17.63 14.11
N VAL A 378 -17.07 -17.66 14.31
CA VAL A 378 -17.83 -16.57 14.96
C VAL A 378 -17.61 -16.46 16.46
N ASN A 379 -16.95 -17.45 17.08
CA ASN A 379 -16.58 -17.40 18.49
C ASN A 379 -15.16 -16.84 18.68
N ARG A 380 -14.43 -16.56 17.60
CA ARG A 380 -13.05 -16.08 17.67
C ARG A 380 -13.01 -14.56 17.64
N THR A 381 -12.44 -13.94 18.67
CA THR A 381 -12.21 -12.48 18.68
C THR A 381 -11.41 -12.02 17.45
N PRO A 382 -11.83 -10.94 16.76
CA PRO A 382 -11.06 -10.37 15.65
C PRO A 382 -9.63 -9.99 16.06
N CYS A 383 -8.69 -10.10 15.13
CA CYS A 383 -7.29 -9.74 15.42
C CYS A 383 -7.07 -8.23 15.49
N LEU A 384 -6.02 -7.82 16.20
CA LEU A 384 -5.39 -6.50 16.09
C LEU A 384 -3.98 -6.68 15.52
N ILE A 385 -3.77 -6.34 14.24
CA ILE A 385 -2.50 -6.60 13.53
C ILE A 385 -1.88 -5.36 12.87
N SER A 386 -2.60 -4.25 12.79
CA SER A 386 -2.06 -2.98 12.26
C SER A 386 -0.75 -2.60 12.96
N PRO A 387 0.33 -2.21 12.24
CA PRO A 387 0.41 -1.90 10.80
C PRO A 387 0.65 -3.10 9.87
N TYR A 388 0.78 -4.32 10.40
CA TYR A 388 0.98 -5.52 9.61
C TYR A 388 -0.32 -5.97 8.91
N HIS A 389 -0.21 -6.83 7.89
CA HIS A 389 -1.35 -7.47 7.25
C HIS A 389 -0.97 -8.85 6.67
N TYR A 390 -1.91 -9.80 6.74
CA TYR A 390 -1.81 -11.06 6.04
C TYR A 390 -2.36 -10.90 4.63
N ARG A 391 -1.49 -10.98 3.61
CA ARG A 391 -1.87 -10.80 2.20
C ARG A 391 -2.91 -11.81 1.75
N LEU A 392 -2.76 -13.08 2.16
CA LEU A 392 -3.70 -14.14 1.81
C LEU A 392 -5.09 -13.84 2.35
N ASP A 393 -5.19 -13.51 3.63
CA ASP A 393 -6.45 -13.15 4.31
C ASP A 393 -7.14 -11.97 3.63
N TRP A 394 -6.37 -10.97 3.21
CA TRP A 394 -6.89 -9.84 2.46
C TRP A 394 -7.38 -10.22 1.06
N LEU A 395 -6.66 -11.10 0.35
CA LEU A 395 -7.09 -11.61 -0.95
C LEU A 395 -8.33 -12.51 -0.86
N MET A 396 -8.48 -13.25 0.23
CA MET A 396 -9.69 -14.04 0.49
C MET A 396 -10.93 -13.14 0.60
N TRP A 397 -10.81 -11.97 1.22
CA TRP A 397 -11.89 -10.98 1.24
C TRP A 397 -12.23 -10.50 -0.18
N PHE A 398 -11.23 -10.18 -1.01
CA PHE A 398 -11.48 -9.83 -2.42
C PHE A 398 -12.12 -10.97 -3.21
N ALA A 399 -11.68 -12.22 -2.99
CA ALA A 399 -12.24 -13.38 -3.65
C ALA A 399 -13.74 -13.54 -3.35
N ALA A 400 -14.15 -13.34 -2.10
CA ALA A 400 -15.56 -13.37 -1.72
C ALA A 400 -16.34 -12.15 -2.27
N PHE A 401 -15.76 -10.95 -2.19
CA PHE A 401 -16.37 -9.70 -2.65
C PHE A 401 -16.66 -9.69 -4.16
N GLN A 402 -15.72 -10.18 -4.97
CA GLN A 402 -15.84 -10.20 -6.43
C GLN A 402 -16.98 -11.09 -6.92
N VAL A 403 -17.25 -12.20 -6.22
CA VAL A 403 -18.34 -13.10 -6.55
C VAL A 403 -19.69 -12.42 -6.32
N LEU A 404 -19.86 -11.78 -5.15
CA LEU A 404 -21.10 -11.05 -4.83
C LEU A 404 -21.43 -9.97 -5.85
N MET A 405 -20.45 -9.10 -6.15
CA MET A 405 -20.68 -8.00 -7.11
C MET A 405 -21.13 -8.50 -8.48
N LYS A 406 -20.66 -9.67 -8.92
CA LYS A 406 -21.04 -10.23 -10.21
C LYS A 406 -22.32 -11.05 -10.16
N ILE A 407 -22.65 -11.71 -9.05
CA ILE A 407 -23.99 -12.26 -8.84
C ILE A 407 -25.01 -11.12 -8.99
N PHE A 408 -24.83 -9.99 -8.31
CA PHE A 408 -25.76 -8.86 -8.44
C PHE A 408 -25.86 -8.25 -9.85
N ILE A 409 -24.78 -8.25 -10.65
CA ILE A 409 -24.77 -7.68 -12.01
C ILE A 409 -25.30 -8.67 -13.06
N PHE A 410 -24.95 -9.95 -12.98
CA PHE A 410 -25.24 -10.94 -14.04
C PHE A 410 -26.47 -11.83 -13.77
N HIS A 411 -27.01 -11.85 -12.54
CA HIS A 411 -28.23 -12.63 -12.25
C HIS A 411 -29.49 -12.07 -12.91
N LYS A 412 -29.40 -10.93 -13.61
CA LYS A 412 -30.55 -10.39 -14.33
C LYS A 412 -30.83 -11.07 -15.68
N ASN A 413 -29.87 -11.81 -16.28
CA ASN A 413 -30.06 -12.31 -17.67
C ASN A 413 -29.45 -13.68 -18.05
N SER A 414 -28.76 -14.41 -17.18
CA SER A 414 -28.28 -15.76 -17.54
C SER A 414 -28.10 -16.61 -16.29
N GLY A 415 -28.78 -17.76 -16.22
CA GLY A 415 -28.71 -18.73 -15.13
C GLY A 415 -27.36 -19.45 -14.99
N SER A 416 -26.24 -18.77 -15.27
CA SER A 416 -24.89 -19.30 -15.12
C SER A 416 -24.39 -19.03 -13.70
N PHE A 417 -24.15 -20.10 -12.94
CA PHE A 417 -23.51 -20.03 -11.62
C PHE A 417 -22.02 -19.68 -11.82
N PHE A 418 -21.61 -18.46 -11.46
CA PHE A 418 -20.22 -18.02 -11.60
C PHE A 418 -19.35 -18.72 -10.56
N LYS A 419 -18.21 -19.28 -10.99
CA LYS A 419 -17.30 -19.99 -10.09
C LYS A 419 -16.11 -19.11 -9.70
N THR A 420 -15.91 -18.96 -8.39
CA THR A 420 -14.90 -18.08 -7.76
C THR A 420 -13.46 -18.29 -8.26
N TYR A 421 -13.11 -19.52 -8.64
CA TYR A 421 -11.76 -19.88 -9.10
C TYR A 421 -11.41 -19.36 -10.50
N GLU A 422 -12.38 -19.03 -11.35
CA GLU A 422 -12.11 -18.57 -12.73
C GLU A 422 -11.40 -17.21 -12.74
N TYR A 423 -11.66 -16.38 -11.74
CA TYR A 423 -11.02 -15.07 -11.54
C TYR A 423 -9.84 -15.13 -10.58
N ASN A 424 -9.81 -16.13 -9.70
CA ASN A 424 -8.80 -16.31 -8.68
C ASN A 424 -8.13 -17.68 -8.83
N PRO A 425 -7.33 -17.91 -9.89
CA PRO A 425 -6.73 -19.22 -10.17
C PRO A 425 -5.80 -19.71 -9.06
N TRP A 426 -5.26 -18.80 -8.25
CA TRP A 426 -4.47 -19.12 -7.06
C TRP A 426 -5.25 -19.94 -6.03
N LEU A 427 -6.60 -19.88 -6.00
CA LEU A 427 -7.44 -20.72 -5.15
C LEU A 427 -7.29 -22.21 -5.50
N LEU A 428 -7.07 -22.55 -6.77
CA LEU A 428 -6.85 -23.94 -7.20
C LEU A 428 -5.49 -24.45 -6.70
N SER A 429 -4.44 -23.64 -6.85
CA SER A 429 -3.11 -23.96 -6.31
C SER A 429 -3.14 -24.12 -4.79
N MET A 430 -3.92 -23.28 -4.11
CA MET A 430 -4.15 -23.38 -2.67
C MET A 430 -4.92 -24.65 -2.27
N THR A 431 -5.97 -25.00 -3.01
CA THR A 431 -6.73 -26.25 -2.80
C THR A 431 -5.82 -27.47 -2.96
N ALA A 432 -4.95 -27.47 -3.97
CA ALA A 432 -3.97 -28.54 -4.16
C ALA A 432 -2.99 -28.63 -2.98
N LYS A 433 -2.53 -27.50 -2.42
CA LYS A 433 -1.67 -27.49 -1.23
C LYS A 433 -2.38 -28.05 0.01
N PHE A 434 -3.68 -27.78 0.17
CA PHE A 434 -4.48 -28.40 1.24
C PHE A 434 -4.63 -29.91 1.05
N LEU A 435 -4.95 -30.36 -0.18
CA LEU A 435 -5.05 -31.78 -0.52
C LEU A 435 -3.75 -32.54 -0.24
N LEU A 436 -2.60 -31.91 -0.52
CA LEU A 436 -1.29 -32.48 -0.24
C LEU A 436 -0.85 -32.34 1.23
N ASN A 437 -1.62 -31.62 2.05
CA ASN A 437 -1.25 -31.24 3.41
C ASN A 437 0.17 -30.64 3.49
N ASP A 438 0.47 -29.70 2.57
CA ASP A 438 1.78 -29.05 2.43
C ASP A 438 2.16 -28.29 3.71
N LYS A 439 3.01 -28.90 4.54
CA LYS A 439 3.44 -28.35 5.84
C LYS A 439 4.08 -26.97 5.72
N ASN A 440 4.84 -26.71 4.66
CA ASN A 440 5.50 -25.41 4.47
C ASN A 440 4.48 -24.30 4.22
N PHE A 441 3.42 -24.62 3.48
CA PHE A 441 2.32 -23.69 3.25
C PHE A 441 1.44 -23.50 4.49
N THR A 442 0.96 -24.59 5.08
CA THR A 442 -0.04 -24.51 6.16
C THR A 442 0.53 -23.87 7.41
N SER A 443 1.79 -24.18 7.79
CA SER A 443 2.42 -23.60 8.98
C SER A 443 2.62 -22.08 8.91
N GLN A 444 2.73 -21.52 7.70
CA GLN A 444 2.99 -20.09 7.50
C GLN A 444 1.72 -19.27 7.23
N MET A 445 0.72 -19.88 6.59
CA MET A 445 -0.43 -19.16 6.02
C MET A 445 -1.75 -19.44 6.74
N ILE A 446 -1.83 -20.49 7.56
CA ILE A 446 -3.06 -21.00 8.18
C ILE A 446 -2.86 -21.05 9.69
N ALA A 447 -3.83 -20.54 10.46
CA ALA A 447 -3.77 -20.56 11.91
C ALA A 447 -4.11 -21.94 12.48
N PHE A 448 -5.09 -22.63 11.89
CA PHE A 448 -5.48 -23.97 12.30
C PHE A 448 -5.66 -24.89 11.10
N ASN A 449 -4.82 -25.94 11.05
CA ASN A 449 -4.93 -27.02 10.09
C ASN A 449 -5.48 -28.28 10.79
N PRO A 450 -6.73 -28.72 10.50
CA PRO A 450 -7.32 -29.89 11.15
C PRO A 450 -6.61 -31.22 10.84
N PHE A 451 -5.76 -31.24 9.81
CA PHE A 451 -4.95 -32.36 9.36
C PHE A 451 -3.47 -32.22 9.74
N GLU A 452 -3.12 -31.27 10.61
CA GLU A 452 -1.74 -31.13 11.07
C GLU A 452 -1.25 -32.42 11.75
N ASN A 453 -0.10 -32.92 11.31
CA ASN A 453 0.48 -34.20 11.74
C ASN A 453 -0.44 -35.43 11.55
N LYS A 454 -1.46 -35.34 10.69
CA LYS A 454 -2.34 -36.44 10.28
C LYS A 454 -2.18 -36.77 8.81
N GLU A 455 -2.83 -37.85 8.36
CA GLU A 455 -2.95 -38.15 6.93
C GLU A 455 -3.60 -36.96 6.18
N PRO A 456 -3.13 -36.67 4.94
CA PRO A 456 -3.73 -35.63 4.12
C PRO A 456 -5.22 -35.88 3.84
N PRO A 457 -6.02 -34.82 3.72
CA PRO A 457 -7.44 -34.93 3.37
C PRO A 457 -7.61 -35.65 2.02
N LYS A 458 -8.56 -36.58 1.96
CA LYS A 458 -8.94 -37.24 0.70
C LYS A 458 -9.64 -36.28 -0.25
N GLN A 459 -10.35 -35.32 0.31
CA GLN A 459 -11.02 -34.28 -0.45
C GLN A 459 -10.96 -32.95 0.29
N VAL A 460 -10.90 -31.88 -0.51
CA VAL A 460 -10.99 -30.50 -0.06
C VAL A 460 -12.05 -29.81 -0.88
N ILE A 461 -12.95 -29.11 -0.21
CA ILE A 461 -13.98 -28.28 -0.82
C ILE A 461 -13.78 -26.82 -0.39
N SER A 462 -14.25 -25.92 -1.25
CA SER A 462 -14.43 -24.51 -0.89
C SER A 462 -15.91 -24.17 -0.98
N LEU A 463 -16.41 -23.43 0.00
CA LEU A 463 -17.81 -23.04 0.10
C LEU A 463 -17.88 -21.54 0.42
N GLU A 464 -18.95 -20.90 -0.02
CA GLU A 464 -19.26 -19.53 0.38
C GLU A 464 -20.19 -19.55 1.59
N ARG A 465 -19.76 -18.87 2.66
CA ARG A 465 -20.54 -18.77 3.90
C ARG A 465 -20.80 -17.31 4.22
N ARG A 466 -22.07 -16.97 4.46
CA ARG A 466 -22.43 -15.70 5.09
C ARG A 466 -21.97 -15.71 6.55
N ILE A 467 -21.21 -14.70 6.94
CA ILE A 467 -20.78 -14.49 8.32
C ILE A 467 -21.51 -13.27 8.87
N ASN A 468 -21.99 -13.39 10.10
CA ASN A 468 -22.54 -12.27 10.85
C ASN A 468 -21.62 -12.00 12.05
N LEU A 469 -20.92 -10.87 12.02
CA LEU A 469 -19.98 -10.49 13.07
C LEU A 469 -20.66 -9.93 14.32
N ILE A 470 -21.98 -9.67 14.27
CA ILE A 470 -22.77 -9.28 15.44
C ILE A 470 -22.89 -10.45 16.44
N ASN A 471 -22.67 -11.69 15.99
CA ASN A 471 -22.78 -12.90 16.78
C ASN A 471 -21.51 -13.31 17.56
N PHE A 472 -20.49 -12.45 17.67
CA PHE A 472 -19.40 -12.67 18.63
C PHE A 472 -20.01 -12.76 20.04
N LYS A 473 -20.01 -13.98 20.60
CA LYS A 473 -20.40 -14.23 21.99
C LYS A 473 -19.25 -14.00 22.93
#